data_AF-A0A1Y6D8F9-F1
#
_entry.id   AF-A0A1Y6D8F9-F1
#
_cell.length_a   1.000
_cell.length_b   1.000
_cell.length_c   1.000
_cell.angle_alpha   90.00
_cell.angle_beta   90.00
_cell.angle_gamma   90.00
#
_symmetry.space_group_name_H-M   'P 1'
#
loop_
_entity.id
_entity.type
_entity.pdbx_description
1 polymer ?
#
loop_
_entity_poly.entity_id
_entity_poly.type
_entity_poly.pdbx_seq_one_letter_code
_entity_poly.pdbx_strand_id
1 'polypeptide(L)' 'MPDTAAILDALRHTLQQDPALQDRLFALEDPDAFAAALARLGGDTGQPIAVDALLEAMRQGRREWIERDMPW' A
#
# COMPACT_ATOMS: atom_id res chain seq x y z
N MET A 1 -4.93 4.38 18.51
CA MET A 1 -4.21 4.60 17.24
C MET A 1 -4.98 3.83 16.18
N PRO A 2 -5.25 4.38 14.99
CA PRO A 2 -5.93 3.62 13.94
C PRO A 2 -5.19 2.32 13.67
N ASP A 3 -5.91 1.21 13.62
CA ASP A 3 -5.35 -0.10 13.31
C ASP A 3 -4.70 -0.09 11.91
N THR A 4 -3.50 -0.64 11.81
CA THR A 4 -2.75 -0.77 10.55
C THR A 4 -3.61 -1.40 9.44
N ALA A 5 -4.45 -2.38 9.80
CA ALA A 5 -5.39 -3.02 8.88
C ALA A 5 -6.43 -2.03 8.31
N ALA A 6 -6.96 -1.12 9.11
CA ALA A 6 -7.93 -0.12 8.66
C ALA A 6 -7.28 0.93 7.75
N ILE A 7 -6.03 1.30 8.02
CA ILE A 7 -5.26 2.21 7.17
C ILE A 7 -4.97 1.56 5.81
N LEU A 8 -4.58 0.29 5.81
CA LEU A 8 -4.35 -0.47 4.57
C LEU A 8 -5.62 -0.65 3.76
N ASP A 9 -6.77 -0.87 4.41
CA ASP A 9 -8.06 -0.94 3.72
C ASP A 9 -8.42 0.39 3.03
N ALA A 10 -8.22 1.52 3.72
CA ALA A 10 -8.43 2.85 3.15
C ALA A 10 -7.45 3.16 1.99
N LEU A 11 -6.18 2.79 2.14
CA LEU A 11 -5.18 2.91 1.08
C LEU A 11 -5.58 2.08 -0.13
N ARG A 12 -6.00 0.82 0.08
CA ARG A 12 -6.51 -0.05 -0.99
C ARG A 12 -7.70 0.57 -1.70
N HIS A 13 -8.66 1.10 -0.96
CA HIS A 13 -9.81 1.78 -1.54
C HIS A 13 -9.36 2.95 -2.41
N THR A 14 -8.41 3.74 -1.95
CA THR A 14 -7.83 4.86 -2.71
C THR A 14 -7.17 4.39 -4.01
N LEU A 15 -6.43 3.29 -3.97
CA LEU A 15 -5.82 2.69 -5.17
C LEU A 15 -6.85 2.16 -6.16
N GLN A 16 -7.94 1.57 -5.68
CA GLN A 16 -9.04 1.11 -6.53
C GLN A 16 -9.80 2.27 -7.20
N GLN A 17 -9.82 3.44 -6.57
CA GLN A 17 -10.41 4.66 -7.15
C GLN A 17 -9.46 5.35 -8.14
N ASP A 18 -8.15 5.12 -8.05
CA ASP A 18 -7.15 5.73 -8.93
C ASP A 18 -6.22 4.66 -9.55
N PRO A 19 -6.64 4.05 -10.68
CA PRO A 19 -5.87 2.98 -11.33
C PRO A 19 -4.52 3.48 -11.88
N ALA A 20 -4.37 4.77 -12.15
CA ALA A 20 -3.09 5.35 -12.58
C ALA A 20 -2.09 5.43 -11.42
N LEU A 21 -2.56 5.75 -10.21
CA LEU A 21 -1.76 5.67 -9.00
C LEU A 21 -1.39 4.22 -8.68
N GLN A 22 -2.33 3.28 -8.84
CA GLN A 22 -2.07 1.85 -8.69
C GLN A 22 -0.97 1.40 -9.65
N ASP A 23 -1.10 1.64 -10.96
CA ASP A 23 -0.09 1.26 -11.95
C ASP A 23 1.31 1.82 -11.62
N ARG A 24 1.39 3.10 -11.23
CA ARG A 24 2.65 3.73 -10.81
C ARG A 24 3.27 3.08 -9.59
N LEU A 25 2.46 2.69 -8.61
CA LEU A 25 2.94 2.00 -7.42
C LEU A 25 3.41 0.59 -7.77
N PHE A 26 2.63 -0.16 -8.55
CA PHE A 26 3.02 -1.51 -8.97
C PHE A 26 4.22 -1.54 -9.92
N ALA A 27 4.49 -0.44 -10.63
CA ALA A 27 5.71 -0.24 -11.42
C ALA A 27 6.96 0.00 -10.55
N LEU A 28 6.82 0.24 -9.24
CA LEU A 28 7.95 0.33 -8.32
C LEU A 28 8.44 -1.08 -7.99
N GLU A 29 9.56 -1.45 -8.62
CA GLU A 29 10.25 -2.73 -8.35
C GLU A 29 10.92 -2.74 -6.96
N ASP A 30 11.22 -1.55 -6.42
CA ASP A 30 11.86 -1.38 -5.13
C ASP A 30 10.83 -1.34 -3.97
N PRO A 31 10.91 -2.26 -2.99
CA PRO A 31 9.95 -2.35 -1.90
C PRO A 31 10.01 -1.16 -0.94
N ASP A 32 11.16 -0.51 -0.80
CA ASP A 32 11.34 0.69 0.03
C ASP A 32 10.66 1.90 -0.63
N ALA A 33 10.85 2.07 -1.95
CA ALA A 33 10.18 3.08 -2.75
C ALA A 33 8.65 2.90 -2.73
N PHE A 34 8.18 1.66 -2.83
CA PHE A 34 6.76 1.32 -2.74
C PHE A 34 6.18 1.70 -1.38
N ALA A 35 6.84 1.30 -0.28
CA ALA A 35 6.39 1.60 1.07
C ALA A 35 6.44 3.10 1.38
N ALA A 36 7.45 3.83 0.89
CA ALA A 36 7.54 5.27 1.02
C ALA A 36 6.39 6.00 0.28
N ALA A 37 6.05 5.53 -0.91
CA ALA A 37 4.95 6.08 -1.69
C ALA A 37 3.59 5.84 -1.03
N LEU A 38 3.36 4.64 -0.46
CA LEU A 38 2.18 4.33 0.35
C LEU A 38 2.10 5.15 1.64
N ALA A 39 3.22 5.34 2.34
CA ALA A 39 3.26 6.16 3.55
C ALA A 39 2.90 7.61 3.25
N ARG A 40 3.37 8.13 2.10
CA ARG A 40 3.02 9.46 1.61
C ARG A 40 1.54 9.56 1.26
N LEU A 41 0.99 8.54 0.60
CA LEU A 41 -0.44 8.46 0.30
C LEU A 41 -1.28 8.47 1.58
N GLY A 42 -0.88 7.70 2.61
CA GLY A 42 -1.53 7.70 3.91
C GLY A 42 -1.46 9.07 4.60
N GLY A 43 -0.33 9.77 4.48
CA GLY A 43 -0.21 11.15 4.94
C GLY A 43 -1.21 12.10 4.26
N ASP A 44 -1.40 11.96 2.95
CA ASP A 44 -2.31 12.79 2.16
C ASP A 44 -3.79 12.53 2.49
N THR A 45 -4.14 11.28 2.79
CA THR A 45 -5.49 10.88 3.23
C THR A 45 -5.76 11.17 4.72
N GLY A 46 -4.81 11.77 5.44
CA GLY A 46 -4.93 12.07 6.87
C GLY A 46 -4.76 10.85 7.78
N GLN A 47 -4.27 9.74 7.25
CA GLN A 47 -3.98 8.50 7.95
C GLN A 47 -2.48 8.17 7.84
N PRO A 48 -1.61 8.93 8.52
CA PRO A 48 -0.17 8.70 8.45
C PRO A 48 0.18 7.31 8.98
N ILE A 49 0.93 6.57 8.19
CA ILE A 49 1.42 5.23 8.51
C ILE A 49 2.94 5.21 8.38
N ALA A 50 3.61 4.55 9.32
CA ALA A 50 5.06 4.41 9.26
C ALA A 50 5.46 3.47 8.13
N VAL A 51 6.53 3.82 7.40
CA VAL A 51 7.11 2.98 6.34
C VAL A 51 7.45 1.59 6.89
N ASP A 52 7.98 1.52 8.12
CA ASP A 52 8.32 0.25 8.78
C ASP A 52 7.09 -0.65 9.01
N ALA A 53 5.98 -0.05 9.47
CA ALA A 53 4.71 -0.75 9.67
C ALA A 53 4.09 -1.19 8.34
N LEU A 54 4.24 -0.38 7.28
CA LEU A 54 3.85 -0.75 5.92
C LEU A 54 4.69 -1.92 5.40
N LEU A 55 6.02 -1.89 5.56
CA LEU A 55 6.91 -2.97 5.16
C LEU A 55 6.61 -4.26 5.92
N GLU A 56 6.33 -4.16 7.23
CA GLU A 56 5.96 -5.31 8.05
C GLU A 56 4.61 -5.87 7.62
N ALA A 57 3.60 -5.02 7.41
CA ALA A 57 2.30 -5.44 6.93
C ALA A 57 2.35 -5.98 5.49
N MET A 58 3.21 -5.43 4.64
CA MET A 58 3.49 -6.00 3.31
C MET A 58 4.23 -7.32 3.42
N ARG A 59 5.15 -7.53 4.36
CA ARG A 59 5.78 -8.85 4.55
C ARG A 59 4.78 -9.89 5.01
N GLN A 60 3.83 -9.51 5.86
CA GLN A 60 2.76 -10.40 6.33
C GLN A 60 1.66 -10.60 5.27
N GLY A 61 1.31 -9.55 4.53
CA GLY A 61 0.23 -9.51 3.55
C GLY A 61 0.65 -9.67 2.08
N ARG A 62 1.96 -9.74 1.75
CA ARG A 62 2.46 -9.89 0.37
C ARG A 62 1.91 -11.13 -0.30
N ARG A 63 1.65 -12.21 0.45
CA ARG A 63 0.97 -13.38 -0.09
C ARG A 63 -0.43 -13.02 -0.61
N GLU A 64 -1.23 -12.29 0.17
CA GLU A 64 -2.59 -11.95 -0.22
C GLU A 64 -2.71 -10.81 -1.24
N TRP A 65 -1.73 -9.90 -1.28
CA TRP A 65 -1.69 -8.78 -2.24
C TRP A 65 -1.04 -9.15 -3.59
N ILE A 66 0.03 -9.96 -3.59
CA ILE A 66 0.72 -10.38 -4.82
C ILE A 66 0.02 -11.58 -5.46
N GLU A 67 -0.48 -12.55 -4.68
CA GLU A 67 -1.10 -13.76 -5.26
C GLU A 67 -2.49 -13.50 -5.85
N ARG A 68 -3.13 -12.36 -5.55
CA ARG A 68 -4.52 -12.09 -5.95
C ARG A 68 -4.70 -11.04 -7.06
N ASP A 69 -3.62 -10.40 -7.50
CA ASP A 69 -3.62 -9.42 -8.60
C ASP A 69 -2.55 -9.74 -9.67
N MET A 70 -2.19 -11.01 -9.83
CA MET A 70 -1.43 -11.47 -10.99
C MET A 70 -2.42 -12.08 -12.00
N PRO A 71 -2.97 -11.31 -12.95
CA PRO A 71 -3.64 -11.91 -14.09
C PRO A 71 -2.54 -12.60 -14.91
N TRP A 72 -2.57 -13.93 -14.94
CA TRP A 72 -2.04 -14.66 -16.10
C TRP A 72 -3.00 -14.45 -17.28
#